data_AF-A0A931AM90-F1
#
_entry.id   AF-A0A931AM90-F1
#
_cell.length_a   1.000
_cell.length_b   1.000
_cell.length_c   1.000
_cell.angle_alpha   90.00
_cell.angle_beta   90.00
_cell.angle_gamma   90.00
#
_symmetry.space_group_name_H-M   'P 1'
#
loop_
_entity.id
_entity.type
_entity.pdbx_description
1 polymer ?
#
loop_
_entity_poly.entity_id
_entity_poly.type
_entity_poly.pdbx_seq_one_letter_code
_entity_poly.pdbx_strand_id
1 'polypeptide(L)'
;DGVELSVYRIVQEALTNVVKHAAPSRCWVSVVAEGGDVRIEVTDDGPGRTLPSAGTGHGLIGMRERVMMYGGSFEAGSLPGRGFRVFARLPYGEVS
;
A
#
# COMPACT_ATOMS: atom_id res chain seq x y z
N ASP A 1 -15.66 -10.71 -1.48
CA ASP A 1 -16.05 -9.97 -0.26
C ASP A 1 -14.86 -9.50 0.59
N GLY A 2 -14.16 -10.36 1.35
CA GLY A 2 -13.11 -9.92 2.30
C GLY A 2 -11.84 -9.31 1.66
N VAL A 3 -11.33 -9.95 0.59
CA VAL A 3 -10.13 -9.47 -0.11
C VAL A 3 -10.40 -8.16 -0.85
N GLU A 4 -11.56 -8.01 -1.50
CA GLU A 4 -11.92 -6.79 -2.24
C GLU A 4 -11.99 -5.57 -1.33
N LEU A 5 -12.64 -5.71 -0.16
CA LEU A 5 -12.68 -4.63 0.84
C LEU A 5 -11.27 -4.31 1.35
N SER A 6 -10.41 -5.31 1.49
CA SER A 6 -9.03 -5.11 1.90
C SER A 6 -8.22 -4.36 0.85
N VAL A 7 -8.37 -4.70 -0.43
CA VAL A 7 -7.78 -3.97 -1.56
C VAL A 7 -8.24 -2.51 -1.54
N TYR A 8 -9.55 -2.26 -1.41
CA TYR A 8 -10.10 -0.91 -1.33
C TYR A 8 -9.48 -0.10 -0.18
N ARG A 9 -9.41 -0.68 1.03
CA ARG A 9 -8.87 -0.01 2.21
C ARG A 9 -7.37 0.28 2.09
N ILE A 10 -6.60 -0.62 1.48
CA ILE A 10 -5.17 -0.42 1.23
C ILE A 10 -4.97 0.76 0.27
N VAL A 11 -5.69 0.77 -0.86
CA VAL A 11 -5.60 1.88 -1.83
C VAL A 11 -6.04 3.20 -1.20
N GLN A 12 -7.14 3.21 -0.45
CA GLN A 12 -7.64 4.41 0.25
C GLN A 12 -6.61 4.98 1.23
N GLU A 13 -6.03 4.14 2.08
CA GLU A 13 -5.05 4.58 3.08
C GLU A 13 -3.75 5.03 2.42
N ALA A 14 -3.29 4.33 1.37
CA ALA A 14 -2.11 4.73 0.60
C ALA A 14 -2.30 6.11 -0.05
N LEU A 15 -3.45 6.36 -0.69
CA LEU A 15 -3.78 7.67 -1.25
C LEU A 15 -3.88 8.75 -0.18
N THR A 16 -4.46 8.43 0.98
CA THR A 16 -4.52 9.35 2.12
C THR A 16 -3.12 9.73 2.61
N ASN A 17 -2.20 8.77 2.66
CA ASN A 17 -0.80 9.03 3.03
C ASN A 17 -0.10 9.94 2.01
N VAL A 18 -0.32 9.72 0.71
CA VAL A 18 0.22 10.61 -0.34
C VAL A 18 -0.30 12.03 -0.16
N VAL A 19 -1.61 12.21 0.03
CA VAL A 19 -2.22 13.54 0.25
C VAL A 19 -1.66 14.22 1.50
N LYS A 20 -1.46 13.49 2.60
CA LYS A 20 -0.97 14.05 3.87
C LYS A 20 0.53 14.34 3.87
N HIS A 21 1.33 13.57 3.15
CA HIS A 21 2.78 13.53 3.34
C HIS A 21 3.60 13.90 2.11
N ALA A 22 3.03 13.77 0.91
CA ALA A 22 3.73 13.97 -0.35
C ALA A 22 3.14 15.11 -1.19
N ALA A 23 1.97 15.66 -0.84
CA ALA A 23 1.34 16.70 -1.64
C ALA A 23 2.09 18.06 -1.57
N PRO A 24 2.13 18.83 -2.67
CA PRO A 24 1.68 18.46 -4.02
C PRO A 24 2.68 17.50 -4.70
N SER A 25 2.18 16.36 -5.19
CA SER A 25 2.93 15.36 -5.97
C SER A 25 2.00 14.62 -6.93
N ARG A 26 2.59 13.95 -7.92
CA ARG A 26 1.88 12.97 -8.74
C ARG A 26 1.83 11.65 -7.99
N CYS A 27 0.72 10.94 -8.17
CA CYS A 27 0.49 9.62 -7.61
C CYS A 27 0.07 8.66 -8.73
N TRP A 28 0.63 7.46 -8.71
CA TRP A 28 0.26 6.37 -9.60
C TRP A 28 -0.26 5.21 -8.78
N VAL A 29 -1.38 4.65 -9.22
CA VAL A 29 -2.02 3.49 -8.60
C VAL A 29 -2.16 2.40 -9.65
N SER A 30 -1.67 1.21 -9.34
CA SER A 30 -1.84 -0.01 -10.12
C SER A 30 -2.52 -1.07 -9.26
N VAL A 31 -3.56 -1.70 -9.79
CA VAL A 31 -4.24 -2.85 -9.19
C VAL A 31 -4.38 -3.90 -10.27
N VAL A 32 -3.71 -5.03 -10.10
CA VAL A 32 -3.68 -6.13 -11.09
C VAL A 32 -4.08 -7.41 -10.39
N ALA A 33 -5.15 -8.03 -10.88
CA ALA A 33 -5.63 -9.33 -10.41
C ALA A 33 -5.23 -10.40 -11.43
N GLU A 34 -4.27 -11.24 -11.08
CA GLU A 34 -3.72 -12.25 -12.00
C GLU A 34 -3.15 -13.44 -11.21
N GLY A 35 -3.33 -14.66 -11.72
CA GLY A 35 -2.68 -15.85 -11.16
C GLY A 35 -3.11 -16.20 -9.72
N GLY A 36 -4.31 -15.78 -9.31
CA GLY A 36 -4.81 -15.99 -7.95
C GLY A 36 -4.26 -15.00 -6.92
N ASP A 37 -3.58 -13.93 -7.35
CA ASP A 37 -3.08 -12.84 -6.50
C ASP A 37 -3.53 -11.45 -7.01
N VAL A 38 -4.03 -10.60 -6.11
CA VAL A 38 -4.20 -9.17 -6.38
C VAL A 38 -2.93 -8.46 -5.95
N ARG A 39 -2.27 -7.79 -6.90
CA ARG A 39 -1.11 -6.91 -6.66
C ARG A 39 -1.57 -5.47 -6.67
N ILE A 40 -1.23 -4.73 -5.62
CA ILE A 40 -1.47 -3.31 -5.46
C ILE A 40 -0.12 -2.62 -5.41
N GLU A 41 0.05 -1.58 -6.20
CA GLU A 41 1.20 -0.70 -6.15
C GLU A 41 0.75 0.75 -6.18
N VAL A 42 1.11 1.51 -5.14
CA VAL A 42 0.88 2.94 -5.06
C VAL A 42 2.22 3.62 -4.93
N THR A 43 2.52 4.53 -5.86
CA THR A 43 3.76 5.31 -5.84
C THR A 43 3.45 6.79 -5.96
N ASP A 44 4.26 7.63 -5.32
CA ASP A 44 4.25 9.07 -5.53
C ASP A 44 5.65 9.57 -5.89
N ASP A 45 5.73 10.81 -6.39
CA ASP A 45 6.99 11.47 -6.70
C ASP A 45 7.31 12.67 -5.78
N GLY A 46 6.72 12.67 -4.58
CA GLY A 46 6.98 13.65 -3.54
C GLY A 46 8.37 13.52 -2.92
N PRO A 47 8.66 14.25 -1.82
CA PRO A 47 10.01 14.36 -1.26
C PRO A 47 10.58 13.06 -0.66
N GLY A 48 9.85 11.94 -0.67
CA GLY A 48 10.32 10.65 -0.16
C GLY A 48 10.66 10.67 1.34
N ARG A 49 9.98 11.52 2.14
CA ARG A 49 10.23 11.63 3.58
C ARG A 49 10.07 10.27 4.24
N THR A 50 11.14 9.79 4.88
CA THR A 50 11.04 8.77 5.92
C THR A 50 10.10 9.30 7.00
N LEU A 51 8.95 8.63 7.18
CA LEU A 51 8.02 9.00 8.26
C LEU A 51 8.78 8.98 9.60
N PRO A 52 8.52 9.93 10.52
CA PRO A 52 9.18 9.93 11.82
C PRO A 52 8.91 8.61 12.55
N SER A 53 9.96 8.06 13.15
CA SER A 53 9.84 6.96 14.11
C SER A 53 8.89 7.37 15.23
N ALA A 54 7.93 6.50 15.53
CA ALA A 54 6.96 6.56 16.63
C ALA A 54 5.90 7.68 16.55
N GLY A 55 4.67 7.31 16.12
CA GLY A 55 3.45 8.07 16.46
C GLY A 55 2.42 8.23 15.34
N THR A 56 2.82 8.22 14.06
CA THR A 56 1.91 8.40 12.91
C THR A 56 1.80 7.16 12.01
N GLY A 57 2.37 6.01 12.43
CA GLY A 57 2.52 4.79 11.64
C GLY A 57 1.30 3.86 11.56
N HIS A 58 0.14 4.27 12.07
CA HIS A 58 -1.06 3.42 12.10
C HIS A 58 -1.53 3.02 10.70
N GLY A 59 -1.41 3.89 9.69
CA GLY A 59 -1.81 3.60 8.32
C GLY A 59 -1.02 2.44 7.71
N LEU A 60 0.32 2.52 7.76
CA LEU A 60 1.20 1.45 7.23
C LEU A 60 1.06 0.15 8.03
N ILE A 61 0.94 0.23 9.36
CA ILE A 61 0.74 -0.95 10.21
C ILE A 61 -0.60 -1.62 9.87
N GLY A 62 -1.70 -0.86 9.81
CA GLY A 62 -3.02 -1.41 9.50
C GLY A 62 -3.11 -1.97 8.08
N MET A 63 -2.40 -1.39 7.11
CA MET A 63 -2.27 -1.97 5.78
C MET A 63 -1.51 -3.30 5.82
N ARG A 64 -0.35 -3.34 6.52
CA ARG A 64 0.43 -4.57 6.68
C ARG A 64 -0.41 -5.68 7.34
N GLU A 65 -1.02 -5.40 8.48
CA GLU A 65 -1.84 -6.38 9.22
C GLU A 65 -2.94 -6.98 8.34
N ARG A 66 -3.61 -6.13 7.55
CA ARG A 66 -4.67 -6.56 6.64
C ARG A 66 -4.14 -7.47 5.53
N VAL A 67 -2.97 -7.18 4.97
CA VAL A 67 -2.34 -8.05 3.97
C VAL A 67 -1.93 -9.38 4.58
N MET A 68 -1.32 -9.35 5.77
CA MET A 68 -0.88 -10.56 6.48
C MET A 68 -2.07 -11.46 6.87
N MET A 69 -3.25 -10.90 7.15
CA MET A 69 -4.47 -11.65 7.44
C MET A 69 -4.86 -12.64 6.32
N TYR A 70 -4.48 -12.36 5.07
CA TYR A 70 -4.75 -13.21 3.91
C TYR A 70 -3.52 -14.01 3.44
N GLY A 71 -2.44 -14.08 4.24
CA GLY A 71 -1.20 -14.74 3.82
C GLY A 71 -0.46 -14.00 2.69
N GLY A 72 -0.74 -12.71 2.54
CA GLY A 72 -0.14 -11.84 1.54
C GLY A 72 1.28 -11.36 1.90
N SER A 73 1.80 -10.46 1.08
CA SER A 73 3.08 -9.77 1.35
C SER A 73 2.94 -8.26 1.19
N PHE A 74 3.63 -7.50 2.05
CA PHE A 74 3.53 -6.04 2.11
C PHE A 74 4.90 -5.39 2.25
N GLU A 75 5.15 -4.37 1.43
CA GLU A 75 6.34 -3.53 1.47
C GLU A 75 5.93 -2.06 1.41
N ALA A 76 6.63 -1.22 2.16
CA ALA A 76 6.45 0.22 2.10
C ALA A 76 7.76 0.95 2.40
N GLY A 77 8.10 1.97 1.62
CA GLY A 77 9.33 2.74 1.81
C GLY A 77 9.57 3.82 0.76
N SER A 78 10.53 4.69 1.04
CA SER A 78 10.98 5.71 0.09
C SER A 78 11.64 5.06 -1.13
N LEU A 79 11.43 5.65 -2.31
CA LEU A 79 12.09 5.25 -3.55
C LEU A 79 13.46 5.95 -3.69
N PRO A 80 14.40 5.36 -4.45
CA PRO A 80 15.66 6.03 -4.77
C PRO A 80 15.44 7.41 -5.40
N GLY A 81 16.09 8.43 -4.85
CA GLY A 81 16.00 9.81 -5.33
C GLY A 81 14.81 10.57 -4.76
N ARG A 82 13.58 10.17 -5.07
CA ARG A 82 12.36 10.79 -4.53
C ARG A 82 11.19 9.82 -4.57
N GLY A 83 10.13 10.15 -3.84
CA GLY A 83 8.89 9.39 -3.83
C GLY A 83 8.83 8.31 -2.76
N PHE A 84 7.67 7.70 -2.66
CA PHE A 84 7.39 6.60 -1.74
C PHE A 84 6.61 5.51 -2.48
N ARG A 85 6.78 4.26 -2.07
CA ARG A 85 6.08 3.10 -2.61
C ARG A 85 5.35 2.39 -1.49
N VAL A 86 4.09 2.04 -1.75
CA VAL A 86 3.35 0.99 -1.05
C VAL A 86 3.10 -0.14 -2.04
N PHE A 87 3.54 -1.34 -1.69
CA PHE A 87 3.31 -2.55 -2.48
C PHE A 87 2.62 -3.61 -1.60
N ALA A 88 1.56 -4.22 -2.12
CA ALA A 88 0.86 -5.30 -1.46
C ALA A 88 0.50 -6.40 -2.46
N ARG A 89 0.61 -7.66 -2.03
CA ARG A 89 0.10 -8.82 -2.74
C ARG A 89 -0.88 -9.56 -1.83
N LEU A 90 -2.10 -9.79 -2.29
CA LEU A 90 -3.11 -10.57 -1.58
C LEU A 90 -3.56 -11.75 -2.43
N PRO A 91 -3.45 -13.00 -1.95
CA PRO A 91 -4.10 -14.14 -2.57
C PRO A 91 -5.62 -13.95 -2.63
N TYR A 92 -6.22 -14.29 -3.77
CA TYR A 92 -7.66 -14.36 -3.96
C TYR A 92 -8.00 -15.65 -4.73
N GLY A 93 -8.57 -16.61 -4.01
CA GLY A 93 -8.87 -17.96 -4.48
C GLY A 93 -8.90 -18.92 -3.29
N GLU A 94 -9.59 -20.06 -3.43
CA GLU A 94 -9.60 -21.07 -2.36
C GLU A 94 -8.18 -21.62 -2.17
N VAL A 95 -7.71 -21.62 -0.91
CA VAL A 95 -6.57 -22.45 -0.51
C VAL A 95 -7.02 -23.89 -0.71
N SER A 96 -6.42 -24.56 -1.70
CA SER A 96 -6.66 -25.99 -1.94
C SER A 96 -6.23 -26.83 -0.73
#